data_AF-A0AA40K453-F1
#
_entry.id   AF-A0AA40K453-F1
#
_cell.length_a   1.000
_cell.length_b   1.000
_cell.length_c   1.000
_cell.angle_alpha   90.00
_cell.angle_beta   90.00
_cell.angle_gamma   90.00
#
_symmetry.space_group_name_H-M   'P 1'
#
loop_
_entity.id
_entity.type
_entity.pdbx_description
1 polymer ?
#
loop_
_entity_poly.entity_id
_entity_poly.type
_entity_poly.pdbx_seq_one_letter_code
_entity_poly.pdbx_strand_id
1 'polypeptide(L)'
;MTAGQTGQTQDRITSPLTTTPLFPRTPTNPTTTTPKTPLPPPPLLRSPHGSSLLRHLRLRFISQTPHPFILSQPPRLLFHPLQPHLPPRPPPLPPPAISTLFIVILVRLGAYTNTDSFAHDERYIRNVQETHYKALNTTAEQVGDWIKGTGEFVHAWDWEVFGGLTRMDVHLWTIPVEFRASMMLFLVMMGLGRVKQVVRWVGVMGVMGYCFGSGRWEVMLFLWGGGLAEVDVHQQGRDRGEKKGSWWWVGLSILGLFFMSQPDQGSETTPGWVMLTSMIPGWWVEEERYRYYQSLGAALFVLAVGRSKGWQGVFTWGPVQYLGRISYAMYLMHGPVLHTFGYAVERFVWTRVTGVETEGMYNLGFGLAAVVIVPAVIWVSDVFWRGVDAPVVRFARWVEGVCTVKE
;
A
#
# COMPACT_ATOMS: atom_id res chain seq x y z
N MET A 1 27.53 -43.26 -41.11
CA MET A 1 28.14 -44.56 -41.50
C MET A 1 29.24 -44.88 -40.51
N THR A 2 29.52 -46.18 -40.26
CA THR A 2 30.65 -46.75 -39.46
C THR A 2 30.86 -46.17 -38.03
N ALA A 3 30.68 -46.90 -36.92
CA ALA A 3 31.28 -48.19 -36.52
C ALA A 3 32.83 -48.11 -36.31
N GLY A 4 33.40 -48.61 -35.21
CA GLY A 4 32.75 -49.34 -34.11
C GLY A 4 33.61 -49.61 -32.85
N GLN A 5 33.02 -50.42 -31.98
CA GLN A 5 33.37 -50.73 -30.57
C GLN A 5 34.74 -51.37 -30.30
N THR A 6 35.22 -51.22 -29.05
CA THR A 6 35.82 -52.27 -28.20
C THR A 6 35.95 -51.72 -26.76
N GLY A 7 35.79 -52.47 -25.65
CA GLY A 7 35.31 -53.84 -25.45
C GLY A 7 35.51 -54.30 -23.98
N GLN A 8 34.80 -55.35 -23.53
CA GLN A 8 34.90 -56.04 -22.21
C GLN A 8 34.41 -55.24 -20.97
N THR A 9 33.84 -55.82 -19.90
CA THR A 9 33.11 -57.10 -19.62
C THR A 9 32.22 -56.79 -18.38
N GLN A 10 30.90 -57.04 -18.32
CA GLN A 10 30.09 -58.26 -18.48
C GLN A 10 30.23 -59.27 -17.32
N ASP A 11 29.24 -59.30 -16.40
CA ASP A 11 28.49 -60.48 -15.85
C ASP A 11 27.68 -60.09 -14.58
N ARG A 12 26.50 -60.66 -14.22
CA ARG A 12 25.58 -61.64 -14.88
C ARG A 12 24.21 -61.72 -14.15
N ILE A 13 23.24 -62.48 -14.74
CA ILE A 13 22.08 -63.17 -14.09
C ILE A 13 20.89 -62.29 -13.58
N THR A 14 19.59 -62.51 -13.87
CA THR A 14 18.83 -63.24 -14.93
C THR A 14 17.36 -62.78 -15.01
N SER A 15 16.86 -62.42 -16.21
CA SER A 15 15.82 -63.09 -17.03
C SER A 15 14.56 -63.79 -16.41
N PRO A 16 13.47 -64.07 -17.19
CA PRO A 16 12.79 -63.28 -18.25
C PRO A 16 11.22 -63.52 -18.44
N LEU A 17 10.55 -62.72 -19.32
CA LEU A 17 9.33 -63.04 -20.16
C LEU A 17 7.98 -63.42 -19.43
N THR A 18 6.72 -63.36 -19.95
CA THR A 18 6.02 -62.74 -21.13
C THR A 18 4.60 -62.24 -20.64
N THR A 19 3.43 -62.13 -21.31
CA THR A 19 2.81 -62.49 -22.63
C THR A 19 1.57 -61.60 -22.95
N THR A 20 0.99 -61.71 -24.15
CA THR A 20 -0.31 -61.11 -24.63
C THR A 20 -0.93 -62.05 -25.70
N PRO A 21 -2.12 -61.79 -26.34
CA PRO A 21 -3.32 -60.98 -26.01
C PRO A 21 -4.65 -61.80 -26.17
N LEU A 22 -5.85 -61.16 -26.14
CA LEU A 22 -7.02 -61.57 -26.98
C LEU A 22 -8.21 -60.55 -26.97
N PHE A 23 -9.05 -60.60 -28.02
CA PHE A 23 -10.29 -59.81 -28.26
C PHE A 23 -11.24 -60.61 -29.21
N PRO A 24 -12.58 -60.57 -29.05
CA PRO A 24 -13.55 -61.07 -30.04
C PRO A 24 -14.38 -59.97 -30.75
N ARG A 25 -15.23 -60.32 -31.73
CA ARG A 25 -15.79 -59.40 -32.77
C ARG A 25 -17.21 -59.76 -33.29
N THR A 26 -18.11 -58.75 -33.36
CA THR A 26 -19.21 -58.48 -34.38
C THR A 26 -20.26 -59.57 -34.77
N PRO A 27 -21.52 -59.20 -35.11
CA PRO A 27 -21.94 -58.78 -36.48
C PRO A 27 -23.02 -57.64 -36.55
N THR A 28 -23.71 -57.48 -37.69
CA THR A 28 -24.41 -56.25 -38.19
C THR A 28 -25.91 -56.51 -38.57
N ASN A 29 -26.77 -55.66 -39.17
CA ASN A 29 -26.56 -54.46 -40.03
C ASN A 29 -27.60 -53.27 -39.95
N PRO A 30 -28.67 -53.07 -40.78
CA PRO A 30 -28.82 -51.77 -41.47
C PRO A 30 -30.15 -50.98 -41.36
N THR A 31 -30.09 -49.73 -41.87
CA THR A 31 -31.16 -48.83 -42.39
C THR A 31 -32.03 -48.01 -41.42
N THR A 32 -31.87 -46.67 -41.42
CA THR A 32 -32.84 -45.65 -41.92
C THR A 32 -32.29 -44.22 -41.69
N THR A 33 -32.72 -43.22 -42.47
CA THR A 33 -32.17 -41.85 -42.51
C THR A 33 -33.03 -40.79 -41.80
N THR A 34 -32.40 -39.76 -41.22
CA THR A 34 -32.93 -38.37 -41.03
C THR A 34 -31.80 -37.44 -40.52
N PRO A 35 -31.89 -36.10 -40.67
CA PRO A 35 -30.77 -35.18 -40.46
C PRO A 35 -30.56 -34.73 -39.00
N LYS A 36 -29.34 -34.27 -38.69
CA LYS A 36 -28.93 -33.83 -37.33
C LYS A 36 -29.29 -32.38 -37.04
N THR A 37 -29.84 -32.13 -35.85
CA THR A 37 -29.77 -30.83 -35.15
C THR A 37 -28.69 -30.94 -34.05
N PRO A 38 -27.80 -29.94 -33.87
CA PRO A 38 -26.74 -30.02 -32.85
C PRO A 38 -27.30 -29.80 -31.44
N LEU A 39 -27.07 -30.77 -30.54
CA LEU A 39 -27.26 -30.62 -29.10
C LEU A 39 -26.08 -29.83 -28.48
N PRO A 40 -26.30 -29.08 -27.38
CA PRO A 40 -25.23 -28.38 -26.68
C PRO A 40 -24.29 -29.37 -25.94
N PRO A 41 -23.01 -28.99 -25.73
CA PRO A 41 -22.05 -29.84 -25.03
C PRO A 41 -22.37 -29.96 -23.52
N PRO A 42 -22.03 -31.09 -22.87
CA PRO A 42 -22.26 -31.30 -21.45
C PRO A 42 -21.31 -30.45 -20.57
N PRO A 43 -21.68 -30.16 -19.31
CA PRO A 43 -20.87 -29.34 -18.41
C PRO A 43 -19.57 -30.03 -17.99
N LEU A 44 -18.45 -29.34 -18.15
CA LEU A 44 -17.14 -29.79 -17.66
C LEU A 44 -17.07 -29.68 -16.13
N LEU A 45 -16.67 -30.77 -15.47
CA LEU A 45 -16.41 -30.76 -14.02
C LEU A 45 -15.25 -29.82 -13.68
N ARG A 46 -15.48 -28.89 -12.75
CA ARG A 46 -14.39 -28.12 -12.13
C ARG A 46 -13.70 -28.96 -11.04
N SER A 47 -12.37 -29.06 -11.12
CA SER A 47 -11.54 -29.56 -10.03
C SER A 47 -11.68 -28.67 -8.78
N PRO A 48 -11.75 -29.22 -7.56
CA PRO A 48 -12.08 -28.48 -6.34
C PRO A 48 -10.88 -27.79 -5.64
N HIS A 49 -9.76 -27.56 -6.33
CA HIS A 49 -8.58 -26.88 -5.77
C HIS A 49 -8.21 -25.64 -6.58
N GLY A 50 -8.34 -24.45 -5.96
CA GLY A 50 -8.03 -23.14 -6.56
C GLY A 50 -8.99 -22.00 -6.15
N SER A 51 -10.18 -22.32 -5.63
CA SER A 51 -11.26 -21.36 -5.35
C SER A 51 -11.19 -20.61 -4.00
N SER A 52 -10.07 -20.75 -3.28
CA SER A 52 -9.79 -20.07 -2.00
C SER A 52 -8.92 -18.82 -2.19
N LEU A 53 -7.79 -18.93 -2.91
CA LEU A 53 -6.82 -17.83 -3.09
C LEU A 53 -7.47 -16.59 -3.75
N LEU A 54 -8.25 -16.81 -4.82
CA LEU A 54 -8.99 -15.77 -5.55
C LEU A 54 -10.08 -15.07 -4.72
N ARG A 55 -10.45 -15.61 -3.55
CA ARG A 55 -11.42 -14.99 -2.64
C ARG A 55 -10.75 -14.02 -1.66
N HIS A 56 -9.50 -14.27 -1.26
CA HIS A 56 -8.72 -13.41 -0.37
C HIS A 56 -8.04 -12.21 -1.07
N LEU A 57 -8.12 -12.12 -2.40
CA LEU A 57 -7.65 -10.96 -3.16
C LEU A 57 -8.71 -9.83 -3.25
N ARG A 58 -9.99 -10.12 -3.03
CA ARG A 58 -11.10 -9.15 -3.21
C ARG A 58 -11.30 -8.13 -2.07
N LEU A 59 -10.53 -8.20 -0.98
CA LEU A 59 -10.81 -7.53 0.30
C LEU A 59 -9.76 -6.47 0.69
N ARG A 60 -9.14 -5.79 -0.28
CA ARG A 60 -7.80 -5.15 -0.10
C ARG A 60 -7.65 -3.68 -0.50
N PHE A 61 -8.71 -2.87 -0.54
CA PHE A 61 -8.62 -1.48 -1.04
C PHE A 61 -9.36 -0.45 -0.17
N ILE A 62 -8.90 0.80 -0.29
CA ILE A 62 -9.36 2.05 0.38
C ILE A 62 -8.72 2.34 1.76
N SER A 63 -7.45 2.74 1.77
CA SER A 63 -6.88 3.70 2.74
C SER A 63 -5.50 4.19 2.25
N GLN A 64 -5.49 5.19 1.35
CA GLN A 64 -4.27 5.70 0.69
C GLN A 64 -4.29 7.23 0.53
N THR A 65 -4.11 7.98 1.61
CA THR A 65 -3.66 9.39 1.53
C THR A 65 -2.14 9.47 1.69
N PRO A 66 -1.39 10.14 0.80
CA PRO A 66 0.07 10.27 0.95
C PRO A 66 0.39 11.16 2.16
N HIS A 67 0.91 10.57 3.24
CA HIS A 67 1.17 11.27 4.50
C HIS A 67 2.41 12.19 4.42
N PRO A 68 2.28 13.50 4.70
CA PRO A 68 3.40 14.45 4.63
C PRO A 68 4.28 14.44 5.89
N PHE A 69 4.73 13.26 6.35
CA PHE A 69 5.51 13.08 7.59
C PHE A 69 6.92 13.75 7.54
N ILE A 70 7.31 14.28 6.38
CA ILE A 70 8.53 15.06 6.17
C ILE A 70 8.40 16.52 6.67
N LEU A 71 7.18 17.08 6.76
CA LEU A 71 6.94 18.51 6.99
C LEU A 71 6.73 18.92 8.47
N SER A 72 6.91 18.02 9.43
CA SER A 72 6.62 18.25 10.86
C SER A 72 7.72 18.99 11.64
N GLN A 73 8.75 19.54 10.98
CA GLN A 73 9.87 20.26 11.60
C GLN A 73 10.00 21.69 11.04
N PRO A 74 10.44 22.67 11.86
CA PRO A 74 10.61 24.05 11.39
C PRO A 74 11.74 24.14 10.34
N PRO A 75 11.58 24.98 9.29
CA PRO A 75 12.49 25.05 8.14
C PRO A 75 13.89 25.63 8.43
N ARG A 76 14.30 25.70 9.71
CA ARG A 76 15.67 26.06 10.13
C ARG A 76 16.52 24.85 10.57
N LEU A 77 15.91 23.69 10.82
CA LEU A 77 16.62 22.44 11.17
C LEU A 77 16.74 21.46 9.99
N LEU A 78 16.12 21.78 8.85
CA LEU A 78 16.15 20.97 7.63
C LEU A 78 17.24 21.43 6.64
N PHE A 79 17.87 22.58 6.89
CA PHE A 79 18.72 23.29 5.94
C PHE A 79 19.96 23.93 6.60
N HIS A 80 20.75 23.13 7.31
CA HIS A 80 22.20 23.39 7.41
C HIS A 80 22.88 22.66 6.23
N PRO A 81 23.94 23.22 5.61
CA PRO A 81 24.41 22.70 4.32
C PRO A 81 25.14 21.35 4.45
N LEU A 82 24.59 20.33 3.78
CA LEU A 82 25.28 19.14 3.24
C LEU A 82 26.45 18.57 4.09
N GLN A 83 26.23 18.27 5.37
CA GLN A 83 27.05 17.28 6.07
C GLN A 83 26.68 15.88 5.55
N PRO A 84 27.63 15.08 5.00
CA PRO A 84 27.36 13.73 4.52
C PRO A 84 27.30 12.71 5.68
N HIS A 85 26.69 13.10 6.80
CA HIS A 85 26.87 12.49 8.12
C HIS A 85 25.57 12.24 8.90
N LEU A 86 24.38 12.55 8.35
CA LEU A 86 23.13 12.00 8.92
C LEU A 86 22.99 10.52 8.52
N PRO A 87 23.03 9.57 9.47
CA PRO A 87 22.52 8.23 9.21
C PRO A 87 21.00 8.28 8.95
N PRO A 88 20.40 7.24 8.34
CA PRO A 88 18.94 7.15 8.29
C PRO A 88 18.36 7.18 9.70
N ARG A 89 17.18 7.78 9.85
CA ARG A 89 16.38 7.72 11.09
C ARG A 89 16.23 6.24 11.50
N PRO A 90 16.28 5.89 12.79
CA PRO A 90 16.08 4.51 13.23
C PRO A 90 14.73 3.98 12.69
N PRO A 91 14.62 2.66 12.44
CA PRO A 91 13.46 2.08 11.78
C PRO A 91 12.17 2.47 12.52
N PRO A 92 11.06 2.73 11.81
CA PRO A 92 9.79 3.18 12.37
C PRO A 92 9.05 2.04 13.11
N LEU A 93 9.77 1.17 13.81
CA LEU A 93 9.29 -0.06 14.42
C LEU A 93 8.52 0.15 15.73
N PRO A 94 8.92 1.02 16.68
CA PRO A 94 8.25 1.08 17.98
C PRO A 94 6.76 1.48 17.90
N PRO A 95 6.34 2.54 17.17
CA PRO A 95 4.94 2.95 17.19
C PRO A 95 3.97 1.94 16.54
N PRO A 96 4.26 1.33 15.36
CA PRO A 96 3.43 0.30 14.77
C PRO A 96 3.38 -0.97 15.63
N ALA A 97 4.52 -1.43 16.17
CA ALA A 97 4.55 -2.56 17.09
C ALA A 97 3.70 -2.33 18.35
N ILE A 98 3.71 -1.10 18.88
CA ILE A 98 2.86 -0.70 20.02
C ILE A 98 1.37 -0.62 19.60
N SER A 99 1.05 -0.08 18.42
CA SER A 99 -0.34 -0.04 17.93
C SER A 99 -0.93 -1.43 17.66
N THR A 100 -0.18 -2.34 17.03
CA THR A 100 -0.61 -3.73 16.83
C THR A 100 -0.68 -4.50 18.15
N LEU A 101 0.16 -4.17 19.14
CA LEU A 101 0.03 -4.72 20.49
C LEU A 101 -1.24 -4.21 21.20
N PHE A 102 -1.65 -2.95 20.98
CA PHE A 102 -2.96 -2.46 21.44
C PHE A 102 -4.12 -3.21 20.76
N ILE A 103 -4.04 -3.52 19.46
CA ILE A 103 -5.03 -4.37 18.77
C ILE A 103 -5.11 -5.75 19.41
N VAL A 104 -3.97 -6.39 19.66
CA VAL A 104 -3.89 -7.69 20.36
C VAL A 104 -4.58 -7.63 21.71
N ILE A 105 -4.34 -6.58 22.50
CA ILE A 105 -5.01 -6.37 23.79
C ILE A 105 -6.53 -6.19 23.61
N LEU A 106 -6.98 -5.33 22.69
CA LEU A 106 -8.40 -5.09 22.39
C LEU A 106 -9.13 -6.36 21.93
N VAL A 107 -8.46 -7.20 21.14
CA VAL A 107 -8.98 -8.51 20.70
C VAL A 107 -9.07 -9.50 21.87
N ARG A 108 -8.05 -9.58 22.75
CA ARG A 108 -8.13 -10.42 23.97
C ARG A 108 -9.17 -9.93 24.98
N LEU A 109 -9.49 -8.64 24.99
CA LEU A 109 -10.59 -8.04 25.77
C LEU A 109 -11.97 -8.17 25.12
N GLY A 110 -12.07 -8.76 23.92
CA GLY A 110 -13.33 -8.98 23.22
C GLY A 110 -13.95 -7.73 22.57
N ALA A 111 -13.22 -6.62 22.47
CA ALA A 111 -13.73 -5.39 21.85
C ALA A 111 -14.10 -5.62 20.37
N TYR A 112 -13.26 -6.36 19.64
CA TYR A 112 -13.49 -6.75 18.25
C TYR A 112 -14.62 -7.80 18.12
N THR A 113 -14.77 -8.73 19.06
CA THR A 113 -15.84 -9.76 18.98
C THR A 113 -17.24 -9.18 19.12
N ASN A 114 -17.38 -8.00 19.73
CA ASN A 114 -18.66 -7.28 19.81
C ASN A 114 -19.10 -6.69 18.45
N THR A 115 -18.15 -6.42 17.55
CA THR A 115 -18.35 -5.78 16.24
C THR A 115 -18.21 -6.74 15.06
N ASP A 116 -17.65 -7.94 15.26
CA ASP A 116 -17.45 -8.98 14.24
C ASP A 116 -18.74 -9.31 13.46
N SER A 117 -19.90 -9.34 14.13
CA SER A 117 -21.19 -9.60 13.50
C SER A 117 -21.70 -8.49 12.56
N PHE A 118 -21.12 -7.30 12.64
CA PHE A 118 -21.49 -6.13 11.84
C PHE A 118 -20.49 -5.91 10.69
N ALA A 119 -19.20 -6.12 10.94
CA ALA A 119 -18.13 -6.02 9.94
C ALA A 119 -18.36 -6.91 8.70
N HIS A 120 -19.11 -8.00 8.85
CA HIS A 120 -19.41 -8.98 7.79
C HIS A 120 -20.84 -8.85 7.21
N ASP A 121 -21.66 -7.88 7.65
CA ASP A 121 -23.04 -7.72 7.16
C ASP A 121 -23.09 -6.77 5.95
N GLU A 122 -23.23 -7.37 4.75
CA GLU A 122 -23.30 -6.69 3.44
C GLU A 122 -24.41 -5.62 3.34
N ARG A 123 -25.40 -5.63 4.25
CA ARG A 123 -26.45 -4.58 4.32
C ARG A 123 -25.90 -3.22 4.72
N TYR A 124 -24.89 -3.22 5.58
CA TYR A 124 -24.21 -2.02 6.08
C TYR A 124 -22.85 -1.85 5.40
N ILE A 125 -22.02 -2.90 5.37
CA ILE A 125 -20.69 -2.86 4.76
C ILE A 125 -20.80 -3.29 3.29
N ARG A 126 -21.28 -2.36 2.45
CA ARG A 126 -21.61 -2.59 1.04
C ARG A 126 -20.42 -2.67 0.07
N ASN A 127 -19.26 -2.14 0.46
CA ASN A 127 -18.08 -2.03 -0.40
C ASN A 127 -17.02 -3.10 -0.06
N VAL A 128 -15.96 -2.74 0.66
CA VAL A 128 -14.88 -3.65 1.06
C VAL A 128 -15.11 -4.06 2.51
N GLN A 129 -15.24 -5.36 2.76
CA GLN A 129 -15.20 -5.91 4.11
C GLN A 129 -13.72 -6.09 4.52
N GLU A 130 -13.28 -5.29 5.50
CA GLU A 130 -11.93 -5.37 6.05
C GLU A 130 -11.70 -6.68 6.82
N THR A 131 -10.44 -7.10 6.93
CA THR A 131 -10.09 -8.34 7.64
C THR A 131 -10.13 -8.12 9.16
N HIS A 132 -11.26 -8.42 9.78
CA HIS A 132 -11.44 -8.28 11.23
C HIS A 132 -10.58 -9.31 11.99
N TYR A 133 -9.52 -8.84 12.67
CA TYR A 133 -8.56 -9.72 13.37
C TYR A 133 -9.21 -10.42 14.57
N LYS A 134 -9.00 -11.75 14.68
CA LYS A 134 -9.76 -12.61 15.62
C LYS A 134 -8.90 -13.14 16.76
N ALA A 135 -9.54 -13.43 17.89
CA ALA A 135 -8.90 -14.04 19.03
C ALA A 135 -8.50 -15.50 18.75
N LEU A 136 -7.24 -15.84 19.01
CA LEU A 136 -6.73 -17.22 18.99
C LEU A 136 -7.09 -17.93 20.31
N ASN A 137 -6.80 -19.22 20.45
CA ASN A 137 -7.26 -19.97 21.62
C ASN A 137 -6.53 -19.49 22.89
N THR A 138 -5.20 -19.42 22.84
CA THR A 138 -4.38 -18.96 23.96
C THR A 138 -3.80 -17.56 23.75
N THR A 139 -3.49 -16.89 24.87
CA THR A 139 -2.78 -15.60 24.82
C THR A 139 -1.34 -15.77 24.33
N ALA A 140 -0.73 -16.95 24.54
CA ALA A 140 0.59 -17.30 24.03
C ALA A 140 0.60 -17.41 22.49
N GLU A 141 -0.41 -18.04 21.88
CA GLU A 141 -0.62 -18.03 20.43
C GLU A 141 -0.75 -16.59 19.90
N GLN A 142 -1.57 -15.75 20.55
CA GLN A 142 -1.81 -14.38 20.12
C GLN A 142 -0.53 -13.52 20.16
N VAL A 143 0.29 -13.66 21.20
CA VAL A 143 1.58 -12.96 21.30
C VAL A 143 2.59 -13.55 20.32
N GLY A 144 2.56 -14.85 20.04
CA GLY A 144 3.38 -15.49 19.01
C GLY A 144 3.06 -14.98 17.59
N ASP A 145 1.78 -14.86 17.24
CA ASP A 145 1.32 -14.29 15.97
C ASP A 145 1.68 -12.80 15.85
N TRP A 146 1.60 -12.04 16.96
CA TRP A 146 2.07 -10.65 17.02
C TRP A 146 3.59 -10.52 16.82
N ILE A 147 4.41 -11.35 17.48
CA ILE A 147 5.88 -11.38 17.29
C ILE A 147 6.21 -11.72 15.83
N LYS A 148 5.54 -12.74 15.26
CA LYS A 148 5.74 -13.16 13.87
C LYS A 148 5.36 -12.05 12.89
N GLY A 149 4.17 -11.46 13.03
CA GLY A 149 3.72 -10.36 12.17
C GLY A 149 4.58 -9.11 12.31
N THR A 150 5.11 -8.81 13.50
CA THR A 150 6.07 -7.72 13.72
C THR A 150 7.41 -8.01 13.03
N GLY A 151 7.88 -9.27 13.04
CA GLY A 151 9.07 -9.69 12.29
C GLY A 151 8.89 -9.57 10.77
N GLU A 152 7.72 -9.99 10.26
CA GLU A 152 7.34 -9.86 8.84
C GLU A 152 7.23 -8.39 8.42
N PHE A 153 6.67 -7.52 9.27
CA PHE A 153 6.58 -6.08 9.05
C PHE A 153 7.94 -5.36 8.94
N VAL A 154 8.98 -5.87 9.61
CA VAL A 154 10.36 -5.35 9.52
C VAL A 154 11.12 -5.86 8.27
N HIS A 155 10.59 -6.87 7.58
CA HIS A 155 11.29 -7.59 6.51
C HIS A 155 11.34 -6.80 5.17
N ALA A 156 12.22 -5.79 5.12
CA ALA A 156 12.43 -4.91 3.97
C ALA A 156 12.98 -5.59 2.69
N TRP A 157 13.37 -6.88 2.76
CA TRP A 157 13.88 -7.63 1.61
C TRP A 157 12.80 -8.39 0.85
N ASP A 158 11.55 -8.37 1.33
CA ASP A 158 10.42 -8.77 0.52
C ASP A 158 10.16 -7.72 -0.58
N TRP A 159 9.95 -8.17 -1.81
CA TRP A 159 9.65 -7.34 -2.97
C TRP A 159 8.19 -7.45 -3.43
N GLU A 160 7.37 -8.27 -2.78
CA GLU A 160 5.92 -8.26 -2.98
C GLU A 160 5.33 -6.86 -2.72
N VAL A 161 4.28 -6.53 -3.47
CA VAL A 161 3.56 -5.24 -3.38
C VAL A 161 3.15 -4.96 -1.93
N PHE A 162 2.57 -5.96 -1.27
CA PHE A 162 2.11 -5.92 0.12
C PHE A 162 3.06 -6.65 1.08
N GLY A 163 4.35 -6.76 0.73
CA GLY A 163 5.36 -7.36 1.60
C GLY A 163 5.42 -6.64 2.96
N GLY A 164 5.29 -7.41 4.04
CA GLY A 164 5.17 -6.88 5.41
C GLY A 164 3.75 -6.53 5.89
N LEU A 165 2.69 -6.87 5.14
CA LEU A 165 1.29 -6.65 5.56
C LEU A 165 0.94 -7.43 6.84
N THR A 166 0.66 -6.71 7.94
CA THR A 166 0.18 -7.30 9.20
C THR A 166 -1.27 -7.75 9.12
N ARG A 167 -1.58 -8.98 9.53
CA ARG A 167 -2.98 -9.46 9.66
C ARG A 167 -3.78 -8.79 10.77
N MET A 168 -3.09 -8.16 11.72
CA MET A 168 -3.68 -7.40 12.83
C MET A 168 -4.27 -6.08 12.37
N ASP A 169 -3.64 -5.44 11.38
CA ASP A 169 -4.11 -4.20 10.77
C ASP A 169 -3.62 -4.14 9.32
N VAL A 170 -4.55 -4.14 8.37
CA VAL A 170 -4.25 -4.06 6.94
C VAL A 170 -3.87 -2.64 6.50
N HIS A 171 -4.22 -1.62 7.26
CA HIS A 171 -3.96 -0.23 6.92
C HIS A 171 -2.47 0.10 6.96
N LEU A 172 -1.71 -0.57 7.83
CA LEU A 172 -0.27 -0.40 8.10
C LEU A 172 0.67 -0.70 6.91
N TRP A 173 0.12 -1.12 5.76
CA TRP A 173 0.87 -1.56 4.57
C TRP A 173 1.81 -0.49 3.97
N THR A 174 1.62 0.82 4.21
CA THR A 174 2.51 1.85 3.65
C THR A 174 3.88 1.84 4.34
N ILE A 175 3.97 1.52 5.63
CA ILE A 175 5.22 1.69 6.39
C ILE A 175 6.37 0.81 5.87
N PRO A 176 6.16 -0.49 5.55
CA PRO A 176 7.18 -1.29 4.87
C PRO A 176 7.55 -0.75 3.47
N VAL A 177 6.57 -0.21 2.73
CA VAL A 177 6.78 0.39 1.40
C VAL A 177 7.65 1.66 1.50
N GLU A 178 7.30 2.57 2.43
CA GLU A 178 8.04 3.79 2.73
C GLU A 178 9.46 3.50 3.25
N PHE A 179 9.64 2.46 4.06
CA PHE A 179 10.95 2.03 4.55
C PHE A 179 11.83 1.50 3.41
N ARG A 180 11.31 0.60 2.56
CA ARG A 180 12.00 0.13 1.34
C ARG A 180 12.38 1.29 0.40
N ALA A 181 11.45 2.20 0.14
CA ALA A 181 11.69 3.36 -0.71
C ALA A 181 12.71 4.35 -0.11
N SER A 182 12.71 4.53 1.21
CA SER A 182 13.72 5.32 1.95
C SER A 182 15.12 4.71 1.85
N MET A 183 15.24 3.38 1.98
CA MET A 183 16.51 2.67 1.80
C MET A 183 17.03 2.83 0.36
N MET A 184 16.16 2.70 -0.65
CA MET A 184 16.54 2.86 -2.05
C MET A 184 16.97 4.31 -2.38
N LEU A 185 16.25 5.31 -1.87
CA LEU A 185 16.64 6.72 -1.95
C LEU A 185 18.03 6.95 -1.34
N PHE A 186 18.29 6.40 -0.14
CA PHE A 186 19.60 6.52 0.52
C PHE A 186 20.72 5.86 -0.29
N LEU A 187 20.51 4.66 -0.83
CA LEU A 187 21.48 3.97 -1.70
C LEU A 187 21.80 4.77 -2.97
N VAL A 188 20.79 5.32 -3.65
CA VAL A 188 20.98 6.15 -4.85
C VAL A 188 21.73 7.44 -4.52
N MET A 189 21.37 8.12 -3.43
CA MET A 189 22.01 9.37 -3.02
C MET A 189 23.46 9.16 -2.51
N MET A 190 23.77 8.02 -1.88
CA MET A 190 25.16 7.64 -1.58
C MET A 190 25.96 7.37 -2.85
N GLY A 191 25.43 6.53 -3.76
CA GLY A 191 26.12 6.14 -5.00
C GLY A 191 26.41 7.33 -5.92
N LEU A 192 25.50 8.29 -5.99
CA LEU A 192 25.65 9.54 -6.76
C LEU A 192 26.19 10.71 -5.91
N GLY A 193 26.58 10.47 -4.65
CA GLY A 193 27.00 11.53 -3.73
C GLY A 193 28.29 12.25 -4.15
N ARG A 194 29.20 11.56 -4.87
CA ARG A 194 30.52 12.09 -5.29
C ARG A 194 30.64 12.44 -6.77
N VAL A 195 29.56 12.34 -7.57
CA VAL A 195 29.60 12.74 -9.00
C VAL A 195 29.26 14.23 -9.17
N LYS A 196 29.66 14.81 -10.31
CA LYS A 196 29.27 16.19 -10.68
C LYS A 196 27.75 16.33 -10.70
N GLN A 197 27.21 17.47 -10.26
CA GLN A 197 25.77 17.72 -10.13
C GLN A 197 24.96 17.25 -11.35
N VAL A 198 25.33 17.65 -12.57
CA VAL A 198 24.61 17.24 -13.81
C VAL A 198 24.54 15.71 -13.96
N VAL A 199 25.59 14.99 -13.59
CA VAL A 199 25.64 13.52 -13.62
C VAL A 199 24.74 12.91 -12.54
N ARG A 200 24.68 13.51 -11.34
CA ARG A 200 23.72 13.10 -10.30
C ARG A 200 22.28 13.30 -10.77
N TRP A 201 21.96 14.44 -11.37
CA TRP A 201 20.62 14.73 -11.90
C TRP A 201 20.20 13.76 -13.00
N VAL A 202 21.06 13.51 -13.99
CA VAL A 202 20.79 12.51 -15.05
C VAL A 202 20.69 11.10 -14.46
N GLY A 203 21.53 10.75 -13.48
CA GLY A 203 21.48 9.46 -12.78
C GLY A 203 20.17 9.24 -12.02
N VAL A 204 19.76 10.20 -11.17
CA VAL A 204 18.49 10.14 -10.43
C VAL A 204 17.31 10.05 -11.37
N MET A 205 17.25 10.89 -12.43
CA MET A 205 16.17 10.83 -13.42
C MET A 205 16.15 9.50 -14.19
N GLY A 206 17.32 8.92 -14.48
CA GLY A 206 17.44 7.60 -15.11
C GLY A 206 16.92 6.48 -14.22
N VAL A 207 17.29 6.47 -12.92
CA VAL A 207 16.76 5.51 -11.94
C VAL A 207 15.27 5.71 -11.72
N MET A 208 14.78 6.95 -11.64
CA MET A 208 13.33 7.24 -11.57
C MET A 208 12.58 6.67 -12.78
N GLY A 209 13.10 6.89 -14.00
CA GLY A 209 12.49 6.36 -15.22
C GLY A 209 12.49 4.83 -15.28
N TYR A 210 13.57 4.18 -14.82
CA TYR A 210 13.65 2.73 -14.70
C TYR A 210 12.68 2.17 -13.65
N CYS A 211 12.65 2.74 -12.44
CA CYS A 211 11.71 2.34 -11.40
C CYS A 211 10.26 2.51 -11.86
N PHE A 212 9.90 3.68 -12.40
CA PHE A 212 8.56 3.92 -12.93
C PHE A 212 8.21 2.93 -14.06
N GLY A 213 9.10 2.74 -15.05
CA GLY A 213 8.90 1.74 -16.11
C GLY A 213 8.76 0.29 -15.62
N SER A 214 9.28 -0.02 -14.42
CA SER A 214 9.18 -1.31 -13.73
C SER A 214 7.97 -1.39 -12.77
N GLY A 215 7.02 -0.45 -12.84
CA GLY A 215 5.86 -0.36 -11.95
C GLY A 215 6.17 0.15 -10.54
N ARG A 216 7.42 0.52 -10.22
CA ARG A 216 7.87 0.96 -8.90
C ARG A 216 7.63 2.45 -8.66
N TRP A 217 6.35 2.81 -8.65
CA TRP A 217 5.84 4.16 -8.38
C TRP A 217 6.30 4.69 -6.99
N GLU A 218 6.44 3.81 -6.00
CA GLU A 218 6.86 4.14 -4.64
C GLU A 218 8.29 4.70 -4.61
N VAL A 219 9.21 4.04 -5.34
CA VAL A 219 10.61 4.46 -5.43
C VAL A 219 10.74 5.74 -6.27
N MET A 220 9.95 5.86 -7.35
CA MET A 220 9.91 7.06 -8.18
C MET A 220 9.50 8.30 -7.36
N LEU A 221 8.46 8.19 -6.52
CA LEU A 221 8.00 9.31 -5.68
C LEU A 221 9.04 9.72 -4.63
N PHE A 222 9.72 8.76 -3.99
CA PHE A 222 10.77 9.06 -3.00
C PHE A 222 11.99 9.73 -3.66
N LEU A 223 12.42 9.25 -4.83
CA LEU A 223 13.49 9.88 -5.61
C LEU A 223 13.09 11.28 -6.10
N TRP A 224 11.84 11.49 -6.51
CA TRP A 224 11.33 12.82 -6.87
C TRP A 224 11.36 13.79 -5.67
N GLY A 225 10.92 13.34 -4.49
CA GLY A 225 11.00 14.14 -3.26
C GLY A 225 12.43 14.53 -2.90
N GLY A 226 13.38 13.60 -3.01
CA GLY A 226 14.81 13.86 -2.85
C GLY A 226 15.35 14.88 -3.87
N GLY A 227 14.94 14.75 -5.14
CA GLY A 227 15.25 15.72 -6.19
C GLY A 227 14.71 17.11 -5.88
N LEU A 228 13.44 17.25 -5.50
CA LEU A 228 12.84 18.54 -5.13
C LEU A 228 13.58 19.22 -3.97
N ALA A 229 13.97 18.45 -2.95
CA ALA A 229 14.80 18.95 -1.86
C ALA A 229 16.18 19.43 -2.34
N GLU A 230 16.82 18.72 -3.27
CA GLU A 230 18.06 19.20 -3.90
C GLU A 230 17.85 20.51 -4.68
N VAL A 231 16.76 20.67 -5.44
CA VAL A 231 16.46 21.94 -6.12
C VAL A 231 16.34 23.09 -5.12
N ASP A 232 15.60 22.87 -4.03
CA ASP A 232 15.35 23.92 -3.04
C ASP A 232 16.62 24.34 -2.29
N VAL A 233 17.54 23.42 -2.00
CA VAL A 233 18.86 23.76 -1.43
C VAL A 233 19.66 24.66 -2.39
N HIS A 234 19.71 24.33 -3.68
CA HIS A 234 20.40 25.17 -4.67
C HIS A 234 19.72 26.53 -4.90
N GLN A 235 18.41 26.63 -4.64
CA GLN A 235 17.66 27.90 -4.71
C GLN A 235 17.73 28.74 -3.42
N GLN A 236 18.21 28.20 -2.30
CA GLN A 236 18.43 28.99 -1.07
C GLN A 236 19.66 29.89 -1.18
N GLY A 237 20.70 29.46 -1.90
CA GLY A 237 21.92 30.24 -2.15
C GLY A 237 21.85 31.28 -3.28
N ARG A 238 20.66 31.59 -3.81
CA ARG A 238 20.47 32.52 -4.93
C ARG A 238 19.22 33.36 -4.70
N ASP A 239 19.40 34.68 -4.55
CA ASP A 239 18.39 35.58 -4.00
C ASP A 239 16.96 35.35 -4.51
N ARG A 240 16.05 35.13 -3.56
CA ARG A 240 14.62 34.94 -3.80
C ARG A 240 13.92 36.27 -4.11
N GLY A 241 14.32 36.91 -5.21
CA GLY A 241 13.59 38.04 -5.79
C GLY A 241 12.12 37.65 -5.99
N GLU A 242 11.20 38.52 -5.54
CA GLU A 242 9.77 38.20 -5.42
C GLU A 242 9.07 37.97 -6.76
N LYS A 243 9.15 36.73 -7.27
CA LYS A 243 8.34 36.28 -8.39
C LYS A 243 6.88 36.23 -7.93
N LYS A 244 6.06 37.16 -8.45
CA LYS A 244 4.60 37.17 -8.30
C LYS A 244 4.05 35.76 -8.59
N GLY A 245 3.05 35.34 -7.81
CA GLY A 245 2.48 33.99 -7.90
C GLY A 245 1.99 33.70 -9.32
N SER A 246 2.72 32.84 -10.04
CA SER A 246 2.38 32.51 -11.43
C SER A 246 1.15 31.62 -11.47
N TRP A 247 0.18 31.99 -12.31
CA TRP A 247 -1.01 31.18 -12.62
C TRP A 247 -0.63 29.78 -13.13
N TRP A 248 0.58 29.63 -13.70
CA TRP A 248 1.18 28.34 -14.04
C TRP A 248 1.17 27.34 -12.87
N TRP A 249 1.51 27.75 -11.65
CA TRP A 249 1.51 26.85 -10.50
C TRP A 249 0.10 26.46 -10.06
N VAL A 250 -0.90 27.31 -10.30
CA VAL A 250 -2.30 26.98 -10.08
C VAL A 250 -2.75 25.94 -11.10
N GLY A 251 -2.51 26.17 -12.40
CA GLY A 251 -2.79 25.20 -13.47
C GLY A 251 -2.08 23.86 -13.26
N LEU A 252 -0.81 23.86 -12.87
CA LEU A 252 -0.05 22.64 -12.56
C LEU A 252 -0.62 21.91 -11.33
N SER A 253 -1.09 22.63 -10.31
CA SER A 253 -1.76 22.01 -9.16
C SER A 253 -3.14 21.44 -9.51
N ILE A 254 -3.89 22.08 -10.41
CA ILE A 254 -5.17 21.54 -10.92
C ILE A 254 -4.92 20.27 -11.74
N LEU A 255 -3.90 20.26 -12.60
CA LEU A 255 -3.49 19.07 -13.35
C LEU A 255 -3.03 17.94 -12.41
N GLY A 256 -2.25 18.26 -11.38
CA GLY A 256 -1.80 17.31 -10.36
C GLY A 256 -2.97 16.70 -9.59
N LEU A 257 -3.90 17.53 -9.10
CA LEU A 257 -5.12 17.08 -8.41
C LEU A 257 -6.04 16.27 -9.33
N PHE A 258 -6.19 16.66 -10.60
CA PHE A 258 -6.92 15.88 -11.60
C PHE A 258 -6.28 14.51 -11.77
N PHE A 259 -4.96 14.42 -12.00
CA PHE A 259 -4.25 13.13 -12.11
C PHE A 259 -4.32 12.28 -10.82
N MET A 260 -4.34 12.90 -9.64
CA MET A 260 -4.60 12.21 -8.36
C MET A 260 -6.03 11.70 -8.20
N SER A 261 -7.00 12.22 -8.96
CA SER A 261 -8.41 11.76 -8.94
C SER A 261 -8.71 10.59 -9.89
N GLN A 262 -7.71 9.79 -10.28
CA GLN A 262 -7.97 8.56 -11.04
C GLN A 262 -8.80 7.59 -10.19
N PRO A 263 -9.96 7.09 -10.67
CA PRO A 263 -10.71 6.07 -9.98
C PRO A 263 -9.91 4.77 -9.84
N ASP A 264 -9.83 4.24 -8.62
CA ASP A 264 -9.16 2.94 -8.34
C ASP A 264 -9.83 1.78 -9.10
N GLN A 265 -11.12 1.91 -9.43
CA GLN A 265 -11.89 0.97 -10.23
C GLN A 265 -12.75 1.72 -11.25
N GLY A 266 -12.96 1.15 -12.44
CA GLY A 266 -13.85 1.71 -13.45
C GLY A 266 -13.33 2.96 -14.18
N SER A 267 -12.03 3.28 -14.11
CA SER A 267 -11.48 4.43 -14.87
C SER A 267 -11.59 4.26 -16.39
N GLU A 268 -11.73 3.02 -16.89
CA GLU A 268 -12.00 2.71 -18.30
C GLU A 268 -13.41 3.12 -18.77
N THR A 269 -14.40 3.18 -17.87
CA THR A 269 -15.79 3.57 -18.20
C THR A 269 -16.14 4.96 -17.68
N THR A 270 -15.31 5.55 -16.81
CA THR A 270 -15.55 6.87 -16.20
C THR A 270 -15.29 8.00 -17.22
N PRO A 271 -16.26 8.90 -17.47
CA PRO A 271 -16.07 10.07 -18.33
C PRO A 271 -14.86 10.92 -17.93
N GLY A 272 -14.08 11.36 -18.91
CA GLY A 272 -12.79 12.04 -18.71
C GLY A 272 -11.60 11.11 -18.48
N TRP A 273 -11.83 9.89 -17.98
CA TRP A 273 -10.77 8.92 -17.68
C TRP A 273 -10.55 7.83 -18.73
N VAL A 274 -11.54 7.54 -19.58
CA VAL A 274 -11.45 6.54 -20.68
C VAL A 274 -10.16 6.71 -21.49
N MET A 275 -9.90 7.93 -21.99
CA MET A 275 -8.73 8.22 -22.83
C MET A 275 -7.42 8.04 -22.06
N LEU A 276 -7.30 8.60 -20.86
CA LEU A 276 -6.09 8.47 -20.05
C LEU A 276 -5.82 7.00 -19.70
N THR A 277 -6.85 6.25 -19.31
CA THR A 277 -6.71 4.83 -18.95
C THR A 277 -6.26 3.97 -20.15
N SER A 278 -6.64 4.35 -21.37
CA SER A 278 -6.14 3.72 -22.63
C SER A 278 -4.70 4.11 -23.01
N MET A 279 -4.14 5.17 -22.43
CA MET A 279 -2.74 5.60 -22.62
C MET A 279 -1.78 4.98 -21.59
N ILE A 280 -2.29 4.28 -20.58
CA ILE A 280 -1.46 3.53 -19.62
C ILE A 280 -0.78 2.37 -20.37
N PRO A 281 0.56 2.23 -20.31
CA PRO A 281 1.25 1.16 -21.03
C PRO A 281 0.84 -0.23 -20.52
N GLY A 282 0.56 -1.16 -21.44
CA GLY A 282 0.15 -2.54 -21.12
C GLY A 282 1.23 -3.45 -20.49
N TRP A 283 2.39 -2.89 -20.16
CA TRP A 283 3.41 -3.54 -19.32
C TRP A 283 3.37 -3.06 -17.86
N TRP A 284 2.51 -2.10 -17.53
CA TRP A 284 2.21 -1.74 -16.14
C TRP A 284 1.43 -2.87 -15.46
N VAL A 285 1.60 -3.01 -14.14
CA VAL A 285 0.90 -4.06 -13.38
C VAL A 285 -0.60 -3.80 -13.44
N GLU A 286 -1.37 -4.74 -14.00
CA GLU A 286 -2.81 -4.59 -14.24
C GLU A 286 -3.58 -4.21 -12.96
N GLU A 287 -3.28 -4.90 -11.86
CA GLU A 287 -3.84 -4.67 -10.53
C GLU A 287 -3.50 -3.28 -9.93
N GLU A 288 -2.53 -2.55 -10.51
CA GLU A 288 -2.08 -1.24 -10.03
C GLU A 288 -2.17 -0.12 -11.11
N ARG A 289 -2.92 -0.31 -12.20
CA ARG A 289 -3.07 0.71 -13.27
C ARG A 289 -3.60 2.06 -12.75
N TYR A 290 -4.38 2.08 -11.67
CA TYR A 290 -4.82 3.31 -11.01
C TYR A 290 -3.66 4.17 -10.44
N ARG A 291 -2.54 3.55 -10.07
CA ARG A 291 -1.38 4.27 -9.51
C ARG A 291 -0.57 5.03 -10.56
N TYR A 292 -0.80 4.79 -11.85
CA TYR A 292 -0.05 5.41 -12.95
C TYR A 292 -0.23 6.94 -12.95
N TYR A 293 -1.46 7.45 -13.09
CA TYR A 293 -1.67 8.89 -13.03
C TYR A 293 -1.67 9.41 -11.60
N GLN A 294 -2.08 8.64 -10.59
CA GLN A 294 -2.04 9.10 -9.19
C GLN A 294 -0.62 9.49 -8.74
N SER A 295 0.40 8.69 -9.07
CA SER A 295 1.79 9.00 -8.73
C SER A 295 2.35 10.18 -9.55
N LEU A 296 2.07 10.26 -10.86
CA LEU A 296 2.42 11.43 -11.67
C LEU A 296 1.74 12.71 -11.15
N GLY A 297 0.47 12.62 -10.76
CA GLY A 297 -0.31 13.71 -10.18
C GLY A 297 0.25 14.19 -8.86
N ALA A 298 0.60 13.28 -7.96
CA ALA A 298 1.27 13.59 -6.69
C ALA A 298 2.62 14.29 -6.92
N ALA A 299 3.43 13.80 -7.86
CA ALA A 299 4.70 14.42 -8.22
C ALA A 299 4.52 15.88 -8.71
N LEU A 300 3.57 16.13 -9.62
CA LEU A 300 3.24 17.47 -10.12
C LEU A 300 2.65 18.37 -9.02
N PHE A 301 1.77 17.84 -8.18
CA PHE A 301 1.12 18.59 -7.10
C PHE A 301 2.13 19.03 -6.05
N VAL A 302 3.01 18.15 -5.56
CA VAL A 302 4.05 18.51 -4.57
C VAL A 302 5.01 19.58 -5.12
N LEU A 303 5.39 19.50 -6.40
CA LEU A 303 6.17 20.55 -7.08
C LEU A 303 5.42 21.90 -7.10
N ALA A 304 4.12 21.89 -7.39
CA ALA A 304 3.29 23.09 -7.41
C ALA A 304 3.08 23.70 -6.01
N VAL A 305 2.86 22.86 -4.98
CA VAL A 305 2.76 23.27 -3.57
C VAL A 305 4.07 23.90 -3.10
N GLY A 306 5.22 23.33 -3.46
CA GLY A 306 6.54 23.88 -3.14
C GLY A 306 6.82 25.28 -3.70
N ARG A 307 6.03 25.75 -4.68
CA ARG A 307 6.26 27.03 -5.39
C ARG A 307 5.04 27.98 -5.42
N SER A 308 3.90 27.59 -4.86
CA SER A 308 2.68 28.41 -4.78
C SER A 308 2.46 28.96 -3.37
N LYS A 309 2.56 30.28 -3.19
CA LYS A 309 2.26 30.97 -1.92
C LYS A 309 0.84 30.65 -1.40
N GLY A 310 -0.13 30.39 -2.29
CA GLY A 310 -1.50 30.04 -1.91
C GLY A 310 -1.60 28.67 -1.24
N TRP A 311 -1.04 27.62 -1.86
CA TRP A 311 -0.99 26.29 -1.26
C TRP A 311 -0.14 26.26 0.01
N GLN A 312 0.98 26.99 0.03
CA GLN A 312 1.79 27.17 1.24
C GLN A 312 0.97 27.80 2.38
N GLY A 313 0.13 28.79 2.10
CA GLY A 313 -0.81 29.36 3.08
C GLY A 313 -1.77 28.32 3.67
N VAL A 314 -2.34 27.45 2.84
CA VAL A 314 -3.22 26.35 3.30
C VAL A 314 -2.46 25.36 4.19
N PHE A 315 -1.30 24.86 3.74
CA PHE A 315 -0.53 23.87 4.49
C PHE A 315 0.21 24.44 5.72
N THR A 316 0.36 25.76 5.84
CA THR A 316 0.88 26.44 7.04
C THR A 316 -0.20 26.93 8.01
N TRP A 317 -1.49 26.73 7.70
CA TRP A 317 -2.59 27.08 8.59
C TRP A 317 -2.61 26.18 9.84
N GLY A 318 -2.87 26.76 11.01
CA GLY A 318 -2.73 26.10 12.32
C GLY A 318 -3.45 24.75 12.45
N PRO A 319 -4.74 24.62 12.06
CA PRO A 319 -5.44 23.34 12.06
C PRO A 319 -4.80 22.28 11.16
N VAL A 320 -4.30 22.66 9.98
CA VAL A 320 -3.63 21.75 9.04
C VAL A 320 -2.27 21.31 9.59
N GLN A 321 -1.53 22.21 10.24
CA GLN A 321 -0.30 21.85 10.96
C GLN A 321 -0.54 20.94 12.18
N TYR A 322 -1.68 21.10 12.88
CA TYR A 322 -2.08 20.20 13.96
C TYR A 322 -2.39 18.80 13.43
N LEU A 323 -3.24 18.69 12.41
CA LEU A 323 -3.56 17.41 11.77
C LEU A 323 -2.30 16.76 11.18
N GLY A 324 -1.41 17.54 10.57
CA GLY A 324 -0.10 17.07 10.09
C GLY A 324 0.80 16.54 11.22
N ARG A 325 0.80 17.16 12.40
CA ARG A 325 1.57 16.71 13.58
C ARG A 325 1.12 15.36 14.11
N ILE A 326 -0.20 15.13 14.19
CA ILE A 326 -0.76 13.85 14.66
C ILE A 326 -1.00 12.83 13.52
N SER A 327 -0.68 13.17 12.27
CA SER A 327 -1.08 12.40 11.08
C SER A 327 -0.63 10.94 11.10
N TYR A 328 0.57 10.66 11.63
CA TYR A 328 1.10 9.30 11.78
C TYR A 328 0.39 8.50 12.90
N ALA A 329 0.06 9.16 14.01
CA ALA A 329 -0.78 8.56 15.05
C ALA A 329 -2.23 8.35 14.57
N MET A 330 -2.71 9.18 13.64
CA MET A 330 -4.02 9.02 12.99
C MET A 330 -4.04 7.80 12.08
N TYR A 331 -3.00 7.64 11.26
CA TYR A 331 -2.75 6.45 10.46
C TYR A 331 -2.70 5.17 11.32
N LEU A 332 -1.98 5.18 12.45
CA LEU A 332 -1.89 4.00 13.33
C LEU A 332 -3.13 3.71 14.19
N MET A 333 -4.02 4.68 14.42
CA MET A 333 -5.17 4.52 15.33
C MET A 333 -6.54 4.52 14.66
N HIS A 334 -6.68 4.91 13.38
CA HIS A 334 -7.98 4.89 12.72
C HIS A 334 -8.60 3.48 12.63
N GLY A 335 -7.86 2.48 12.13
CA GLY A 335 -8.30 1.08 12.08
C GLY A 335 -8.77 0.53 13.45
N PRO A 336 -7.94 0.61 14.52
CA PRO A 336 -8.35 0.19 15.86
C PRO A 336 -9.61 0.89 16.41
N VAL A 337 -9.77 2.19 16.14
CA VAL A 337 -10.94 2.95 16.58
C VAL A 337 -12.18 2.62 15.73
N LEU A 338 -12.03 2.43 14.42
CA LEU A 338 -13.11 2.01 13.53
C LEU A 338 -13.63 0.63 13.90
N HIS A 339 -12.75 -0.36 14.02
CA HIS A 339 -13.11 -1.75 14.35
C HIS A 339 -13.77 -1.92 15.72
N THR A 340 -13.49 -1.05 16.70
CA THR A 340 -14.03 -1.19 18.08
C THR A 340 -15.16 -0.22 18.41
N PHE A 341 -15.01 1.06 18.05
CA PHE A 341 -15.97 2.13 18.36
C PHE A 341 -16.77 2.57 17.12
N GLY A 342 -16.10 2.70 15.97
CA GLY A 342 -16.73 3.15 14.72
C GLY A 342 -17.89 2.25 14.29
N TYR A 343 -17.62 0.95 14.12
CA TYR A 343 -18.63 -0.06 13.79
C TYR A 343 -19.77 -0.13 14.82
N ALA A 344 -19.52 0.19 16.10
CA ALA A 344 -20.57 0.24 17.11
C ALA A 344 -21.47 1.49 16.95
N VAL A 345 -20.89 2.65 16.60
CA VAL A 345 -21.63 3.88 16.29
C VAL A 345 -22.39 3.76 14.98
N GLU A 346 -21.78 3.25 13.91
CA GLU A 346 -22.41 3.01 12.61
C GLU A 346 -23.60 2.05 12.75
N ARG A 347 -23.41 0.92 13.45
CA ARG A 347 -24.49 -0.01 13.80
C ARG A 347 -25.61 0.68 14.55
N PHE A 348 -25.31 1.55 15.52
CA PHE A 348 -26.34 2.30 16.24
C PHE A 348 -27.10 3.26 15.31
N VAL A 349 -26.40 4.09 14.54
CA VAL A 349 -27.02 5.10 13.68
C VAL A 349 -27.89 4.44 12.59
N TRP A 350 -27.36 3.46 11.85
CA TRP A 350 -28.12 2.80 10.80
C TRP A 350 -29.27 1.94 11.35
N THR A 351 -29.16 1.30 12.52
CA THR A 351 -30.27 0.48 13.07
C THR A 351 -31.30 1.25 13.90
N ARG A 352 -30.97 2.44 14.44
CA ARG A 352 -31.84 3.20 15.38
C ARG A 352 -32.22 4.60 14.92
N VAL A 353 -31.52 5.19 13.95
CA VAL A 353 -31.70 6.60 13.57
C VAL A 353 -32.14 6.75 12.10
N THR A 354 -31.44 6.12 11.15
CA THR A 354 -31.67 6.40 9.72
C THR A 354 -32.24 5.25 8.90
N GLY A 355 -31.90 4.00 9.21
CA GLY A 355 -32.13 2.88 8.28
C GLY A 355 -31.09 2.81 7.15
N VAL A 356 -31.24 1.80 6.28
CA VAL A 356 -30.37 1.50 5.11
C VAL A 356 -31.16 1.19 3.83
N GLU A 357 -32.49 1.37 3.87
CA GLU A 357 -33.45 0.96 2.83
C GLU A 357 -33.38 1.84 1.57
N THR A 358 -32.82 3.05 1.69
CA THR A 358 -32.60 3.96 0.56
C THR A 358 -31.21 4.57 0.61
N GLU A 359 -30.67 4.94 -0.55
CA GLU A 359 -29.37 5.63 -0.64
C GLU A 359 -29.32 6.92 0.18
N GLY A 360 -30.42 7.67 0.25
CA GLY A 360 -30.51 8.88 1.06
C GLY A 360 -30.37 8.60 2.56
N MET A 361 -31.06 7.57 3.05
CA MET A 361 -31.02 7.14 4.46
C MET A 361 -29.66 6.52 4.82
N TYR A 362 -29.09 5.70 3.93
CA TYR A 362 -27.76 5.12 4.10
C TYR A 362 -26.67 6.21 4.19
N ASN A 363 -26.63 7.15 3.23
CA ASN A 363 -25.63 8.22 3.20
C ASN A 363 -25.82 9.23 4.34
N LEU A 364 -27.05 9.51 4.77
CA LEU A 364 -27.31 10.32 5.96
C LEU A 364 -26.80 9.62 7.23
N GLY A 365 -27.02 8.30 7.36
CA GLY A 365 -26.51 7.51 8.47
C GLY A 365 -24.98 7.50 8.53
N PHE A 366 -24.32 7.32 7.39
CA PHE A 366 -22.86 7.43 7.27
C PHE A 366 -22.36 8.82 7.73
N GLY A 367 -22.99 9.89 7.24
CA GLY A 367 -22.62 11.27 7.63
C GLY A 367 -22.80 11.55 9.12
N LEU A 368 -23.90 11.07 9.72
CA LEU A 368 -24.17 11.20 11.16
C LEU A 368 -23.20 10.37 12.02
N ALA A 369 -22.82 9.17 11.58
CA ALA A 369 -21.79 8.37 12.24
C ALA A 369 -20.41 9.05 12.15
N ALA A 370 -20.03 9.57 10.98
CA ALA A 370 -18.76 10.26 10.77
C ALA A 370 -18.58 11.50 11.67
N VAL A 371 -19.65 12.23 11.97
CA VAL A 371 -19.64 13.38 12.92
C VAL A 371 -19.22 12.96 14.33
N VAL A 372 -19.44 11.71 14.74
CA VAL A 372 -19.01 11.17 16.05
C VAL A 372 -17.64 10.48 15.93
N ILE A 373 -17.42 9.72 14.85
CA ILE A 373 -16.24 8.88 14.66
C ILE A 373 -14.99 9.70 14.35
N VAL A 374 -15.07 10.72 13.49
CA VAL A 374 -13.89 11.51 13.10
C VAL A 374 -13.28 12.26 14.30
N PRO A 375 -14.06 12.93 15.17
CA PRO A 375 -13.52 13.50 16.41
C PRO A 375 -12.94 12.45 17.36
N ALA A 376 -13.54 11.26 17.46
CA ALA A 376 -13.02 10.18 18.29
C ALA A 376 -11.66 9.67 17.79
N VAL A 377 -11.51 9.46 16.47
CA VAL A 377 -10.21 9.12 15.85
C VAL A 377 -9.18 10.21 16.13
N ILE A 378 -9.50 11.48 15.88
CA ILE A 378 -8.59 12.62 16.12
C ILE A 378 -8.15 12.69 17.59
N TRP A 379 -9.07 12.45 18.54
CA TRP A 379 -8.77 12.46 19.98
C TRP A 379 -7.87 11.29 20.41
N VAL A 380 -8.20 10.05 20.04
CA VAL A 380 -7.37 8.87 20.34
C VAL A 380 -5.97 9.03 19.73
N SER A 381 -5.88 9.62 18.54
CA SER A 381 -4.62 9.87 17.84
C SER A 381 -3.75 10.93 18.51
N ASP A 382 -4.33 11.99 19.08
CA ASP A 382 -3.59 12.97 19.89
C ASP A 382 -3.11 12.36 21.22
N VAL A 383 -3.91 11.50 21.85
CA VAL A 383 -3.50 10.73 23.04
C VAL A 383 -2.33 9.78 22.71
N PHE A 384 -2.43 9.00 21.62
CA PHE A 384 -1.35 8.12 21.16
C PHE A 384 -0.10 8.90 20.75
N TRP A 385 -0.26 10.05 20.09
CA TRP A 385 0.85 10.93 19.71
C TRP A 385 1.64 11.42 20.94
N ARG A 386 0.94 11.83 22.01
CA ARG A 386 1.56 12.27 23.28
C ARG A 386 2.17 11.11 24.07
N GLY A 387 1.50 9.96 24.09
CA GLY A 387 1.86 8.80 24.91
C GLY A 387 2.90 7.85 24.29
N VAL A 388 3.00 7.81 22.97
CA VAL A 388 3.86 6.85 22.23
C VAL A 388 4.78 7.54 21.23
N ASP A 389 4.24 8.26 20.25
CA ASP A 389 5.03 8.77 19.12
C ASP A 389 6.05 9.84 19.55
N ALA A 390 5.62 10.92 20.21
CA ALA A 390 6.52 11.97 20.68
C ALA A 390 7.57 11.50 21.72
N PRO A 391 7.28 10.54 22.63
CA PRO A 391 8.30 9.80 23.38
C PRO A 391 9.30 9.04 22.49
N VAL A 392 8.84 8.25 21.52
CA VAL A 392 9.71 7.46 20.62
C VAL A 392 10.61 8.36 19.78
N VAL A 393 10.09 9.46 19.23
CA VAL A 393 10.91 10.45 18.47
C VAL A 393 11.97 11.11 19.35
N ARG A 394 11.70 11.33 20.64
CA ARG A 394 12.71 11.82 21.61
C ARG A 394 13.77 10.75 21.92
N PHE A 395 13.36 9.49 22.08
CA PHE A 395 14.29 8.37 22.27
C PHE A 395 15.19 8.17 21.04
N ALA A 396 14.64 8.21 19.83
CA ALA A 396 15.38 8.13 18.57
C ALA A 396 16.49 9.19 18.47
N ARG A 397 16.16 10.45 18.80
CA ARG A 397 17.12 11.58 18.85
C ARG A 397 18.18 11.43 19.95
N TRP A 398 17.83 10.81 21.06
CA TRP A 398 18.80 10.50 22.11
C TRP A 398 19.79 9.42 21.66
N VAL A 399 19.32 8.35 21.01
CA VAL A 399 20.19 7.32 20.40
C VAL A 399 21.09 7.95 19.32
N GLU A 400 20.53 8.77 18.44
CA GLU A 400 21.28 9.55 17.44
C GLU A 400 22.40 10.38 18.10
N GLY A 401 22.09 11.14 19.16
CA GLY A 401 23.06 11.94 19.92
C GLY A 401 24.06 11.17 20.79
N VAL A 402 23.91 9.85 20.92
CA VAL A 402 24.87 8.93 21.55
C VAL A 402 25.74 8.22 20.49
N CYS A 403 25.19 7.93 19.31
CA CYS A 403 25.90 7.27 18.21
C CYS A 403 26.66 8.22 17.28
N THR A 404 26.32 9.51 17.27
CA THR A 404 27.03 10.53 16.46
C THR A 404 28.21 11.13 17.21
N VAL A 405 29.33 11.30 16.51
CA VAL A 405 30.44 12.14 17.00
C VAL A 405 30.01 13.60 16.86
N LYS A 406 30.26 14.40 17.90
CA LYS A 406 30.08 15.86 17.83
C LYS A 406 31.29 16.46 17.12
N GLU A 407 31.03 17.12 15.99
CA GLU A 407 31.95 18.07 15.35
C GLU A 407 32.06 19.37 16.17
#